data_AF-A0A0G1EBV4-F1
#
_entry.id   AF-A0A0G1EBV4-F1
#
_cell.length_a   1.000
_cell.length_b   1.000
_cell.length_c   1.000
_cell.angle_alpha   90.00
_cell.angle_beta   90.00
_cell.angle_gamma   90.00
#
_symmetry.space_group_name_H-M   'P 1'
#
loop_
_entity.id
_entity.type
_entity.pdbx_description
1 polymer ?
#
loop_
_entity_poly.entity_id
_entity_poly.type
_entity_poly.pdbx_seq_one_letter_code
_entity_poly.pdbx_strand_id
1 'polypeptide(L)'
;MKSFLIGIIAILVLGGTFFFFFMRENETPTIAPGQNTPEQTYLRQQPMEDELPATEETTAPPTIIVEDQAYELCGITIQSVNTNEDLWLVAYDDDGGKPGRYIGQVRLSPGSWSDVAFPLYEDFVTDKIYIAAHKDLGESGTFEFPGADVALTVDGVVVVKTVHVTK
;
A
#
# COMPACT_ATOMS: atom_id res chain seq x y z
N MET A 1 5.59 -35.10 -35.67
CA MET A 1 7.04 -35.14 -35.94
C MET A 1 7.46 -33.88 -36.68
N LYS A 2 8.09 -32.92 -35.99
CA LYS A 2 8.88 -31.84 -36.58
C LYS A 2 10.05 -31.57 -35.63
N SER A 3 11.11 -32.34 -35.83
CA SER A 3 12.43 -32.17 -35.24
C SER A 3 13.16 -31.04 -35.98
N PHE A 4 13.83 -30.16 -35.23
CA PHE A 4 14.87 -29.27 -35.76
C PHE A 4 16.19 -29.60 -35.06
N LEU A 5 17.21 -29.76 -35.90
CA LEU A 5 18.57 -30.21 -35.60
C LEU A 5 19.47 -29.03 -35.20
N ILE A 6 20.37 -29.31 -34.22
CA ILE A 6 21.81 -28.98 -34.13
C ILE A 6 22.27 -27.55 -33.81
N GLY A 7 23.10 -27.49 -32.76
CA GLY A 7 24.18 -26.52 -32.55
C GLY A 7 25.00 -26.82 -31.28
N ILE A 8 25.91 -27.79 -31.35
CA ILE A 8 26.89 -28.15 -30.29
C ILE A 8 28.13 -27.26 -30.44
N ILE A 9 28.64 -26.67 -29.35
CA ILE A 9 30.08 -26.38 -29.21
C ILE A 9 30.52 -26.83 -27.80
N ALA A 10 31.38 -27.84 -27.79
CA ALA A 10 32.12 -28.32 -26.63
C ALA A 10 33.56 -27.79 -26.70
N ILE A 11 34.14 -27.40 -25.57
CA ILE A 11 35.59 -27.27 -25.40
C ILE A 11 35.96 -28.00 -24.10
N LEU A 12 36.77 -29.05 -24.25
CA LEU A 12 37.37 -29.89 -23.22
C LEU A 12 38.87 -29.94 -23.50
N VAL A 13 39.71 -29.61 -22.52
CA VAL A 13 41.15 -29.90 -22.46
C VAL A 13 41.53 -29.89 -20.97
N LEU A 14 42.37 -30.75 -20.35
CA LEU A 14 42.79 -32.16 -20.50
C LEU A 14 43.84 -32.39 -19.39
N GLY A 15 43.85 -33.59 -18.77
CA GLY A 15 45.03 -34.21 -18.12
C GLY A 15 45.16 -34.03 -16.60
N GLY A 16 45.51 -35.04 -15.79
CA GLY A 16 45.93 -36.42 -16.05
C GLY A 16 46.44 -37.10 -14.75
N THR A 17 45.90 -38.28 -14.45
CA THR A 17 46.46 -39.50 -13.80
C THR A 17 47.65 -39.43 -12.79
N PHE A 18 47.55 -40.11 -11.62
CA PHE A 18 48.20 -41.41 -11.27
C PHE A 18 48.42 -41.64 -9.73
N PHE A 19 47.87 -42.77 -9.24
CA PHE A 19 48.29 -43.73 -8.18
C PHE A 19 48.90 -43.36 -6.79
N PHE A 20 48.22 -43.94 -5.78
CA PHE A 20 48.62 -44.43 -4.44
C PHE A 20 50.13 -44.69 -4.14
N PHE A 21 50.61 -44.30 -2.95
CA PHE A 21 51.09 -45.22 -1.88
C PHE A 21 51.69 -44.48 -0.65
N PHE A 22 51.10 -44.74 0.52
CA PHE A 22 51.67 -44.89 1.86
C PHE A 22 52.83 -43.98 2.39
N MET A 23 52.45 -43.21 3.42
CA MET A 23 53.05 -43.19 4.77
C MET A 23 54.43 -42.54 4.96
N ARG A 24 54.42 -41.32 5.51
CA ARG A 24 55.23 -40.96 6.68
C ARG A 24 54.51 -39.85 7.46
N GLU A 25 54.46 -40.00 8.78
CA GLU A 25 53.61 -39.26 9.72
C GLU A 25 53.78 -37.74 9.71
N ASN A 26 52.64 -37.07 9.94
CA ASN A 26 52.45 -35.64 10.12
C ASN A 26 52.79 -35.21 11.56
N GLU A 27 53.68 -34.24 11.72
CA GLU A 27 53.77 -33.33 12.87
C GLU A 27 54.39 -32.01 12.30
N THR A 28 53.85 -30.80 12.29
CA THR A 28 52.60 -30.17 12.78
C THR A 28 52.44 -28.85 11.98
N PRO A 29 51.28 -28.53 11.39
CA PRO A 29 50.89 -27.14 11.19
C PRO A 29 49.62 -26.87 11.99
N THR A 30 49.76 -26.24 13.14
CA THR A 30 48.61 -25.74 13.94
C THR A 30 48.60 -24.23 13.72
N ILE A 31 47.67 -23.64 12.96
CA ILE A 31 46.21 -23.76 13.07
C ILE A 31 45.55 -23.97 11.69
N ALA A 32 44.58 -24.90 11.67
CA ALA A 32 43.64 -25.15 10.59
C ALA A 32 42.46 -24.15 10.59
N PRO A 33 41.87 -23.84 9.42
CA PRO A 33 40.55 -23.23 9.31
C PRO A 33 39.47 -24.32 9.42
N GLY A 34 38.42 -24.08 10.20
CA GLY A 34 37.29 -25.01 10.32
C GLY A 34 36.15 -24.43 11.15
N GLN A 35 35.14 -23.94 10.44
CA GLN A 35 33.85 -23.41 10.87
C GLN A 35 33.24 -24.12 12.10
N ASN A 36 32.98 -23.34 13.14
CA ASN A 36 31.74 -23.35 13.91
C ASN A 36 31.49 -21.87 14.24
N THR A 37 30.47 -21.27 13.63
CA THR A 37 30.06 -19.89 13.95
C THR A 37 29.02 -19.94 15.06
N PRO A 38 29.35 -19.56 16.30
CA PRO A 38 28.45 -18.79 17.12
C PRO A 38 28.71 -17.31 16.88
N GLU A 39 27.60 -16.60 16.77
CA GLU A 39 27.48 -15.15 16.68
C GLU A 39 28.28 -14.38 17.74
N GLN A 40 28.33 -13.06 17.52
CA GLN A 40 28.66 -12.01 18.49
C GLN A 40 30.13 -11.89 18.86
N THR A 41 30.83 -10.99 18.16
CA THR A 41 31.44 -9.80 18.76
C THR A 41 32.02 -8.95 17.63
N TYR A 42 31.17 -8.15 17.02
CA TYR A 42 31.60 -6.82 16.57
C TYR A 42 30.51 -5.87 17.03
N LEU A 43 30.69 -5.39 18.26
CA LEU A 43 30.14 -4.11 18.66
C LEU A 43 30.82 -3.04 17.79
N ARG A 44 30.40 -2.91 16.54
CA ARG A 44 30.34 -1.61 15.92
C ARG A 44 28.99 -1.07 16.36
N GLN A 45 28.97 -0.45 17.53
CA GLN A 45 28.00 0.60 17.76
C GLN A 45 28.24 1.58 16.62
N GLN A 46 27.42 1.53 15.57
CA GLN A 46 27.12 2.75 14.85
C GLN A 46 26.75 3.72 15.97
N PRO A 47 27.39 4.91 16.06
CA PRO A 47 26.78 5.98 16.82
C PRO A 47 25.33 5.97 16.34
N MET A 48 24.42 5.83 17.30
CA MET A 48 23.02 6.12 17.10
C MET A 48 23.02 7.51 16.47
N GLU A 49 23.00 7.55 15.14
CA GLU A 49 22.64 8.74 14.41
C GLU A 49 21.30 9.07 15.02
N ASP A 50 21.22 10.20 15.71
CA ASP A 50 19.99 10.72 16.29
C ASP A 50 18.88 10.36 15.33
N GLU A 51 18.09 9.35 15.70
CA GLU A 51 16.89 8.99 14.96
C GLU A 51 15.98 10.16 15.29
N LEU A 52 16.11 11.22 14.48
CA LEU A 52 15.22 12.36 14.47
C LEU A 52 13.84 11.74 14.59
N PRO A 53 13.08 12.03 15.67
CA PRO A 53 11.76 11.43 15.81
C PRO A 53 11.05 11.69 14.49
N ALA A 54 10.55 10.62 13.86
CA ALA A 54 9.80 10.72 12.62
C ALA A 54 8.77 11.82 12.85
N THR A 55 9.04 12.99 12.26
CA THR A 55 8.18 14.15 12.44
C THR A 55 6.85 13.68 11.90
N GLU A 56 5.82 13.64 12.74
CA GLU A 56 4.47 13.43 12.25
C GLU A 56 4.22 14.58 11.29
N GLU A 57 4.39 14.32 9.99
CA GLU A 57 4.16 15.32 8.97
C GLU A 57 2.68 15.65 9.05
N THR A 58 2.39 16.83 9.60
CA THR A 58 1.07 17.44 9.53
C THR A 58 0.82 17.77 8.06
N THR A 59 0.26 16.78 7.36
CA THR A 59 -0.33 16.96 6.04
C THR A 59 -1.54 17.87 6.20
N ALA A 60 -1.67 18.86 5.30
CA ALA A 60 -2.86 19.69 5.28
C ALA A 60 -4.10 18.82 5.03
N PRO A 61 -5.25 19.11 5.68
CA PRO A 61 -6.46 18.30 5.52
C PRO A 61 -6.99 18.40 4.09
N PRO A 62 -7.69 17.37 3.61
CA PRO A 62 -8.22 17.39 2.26
C PRO A 62 -9.33 18.43 2.14
N THR A 63 -9.36 19.09 0.98
CA THR A 63 -10.46 19.97 0.59
C THR A 63 -11.35 19.21 -0.37
N ILE A 64 -12.64 19.09 -0.03
CA ILE A 64 -13.66 18.42 -0.85
C ILE A 64 -14.75 19.43 -1.15
N ILE A 65 -15.05 19.63 -2.44
CA ILE A 65 -16.14 20.50 -2.90
C ILE A 65 -17.13 19.61 -3.64
N VAL A 66 -18.33 19.52 -3.06
CA VAL A 66 -19.49 18.83 -3.62
C VAL A 66 -20.69 19.78 -3.55
N GLU A 67 -21.43 19.91 -4.64
CA GLU A 67 -22.65 20.71 -4.74
C GLU A 67 -23.87 19.82 -4.98
N ASP A 68 -25.04 20.35 -4.58
CA ASP A 68 -26.34 19.75 -4.86
C ASP A 68 -26.53 19.61 -6.38
N GLN A 69 -27.08 18.46 -6.80
CA GLN A 69 -27.12 18.09 -8.20
C GLN A 69 -28.30 17.17 -8.52
N ALA A 70 -28.59 16.97 -9.80
CA ALA A 70 -29.51 15.93 -10.23
C ALA A 70 -28.83 14.56 -10.17
N TYR A 71 -29.59 13.49 -9.91
CA TYR A 71 -29.06 12.13 -10.01
C TYR A 71 -28.96 11.73 -11.49
N GLU A 72 -27.74 11.54 -11.97
CA GLU A 72 -27.50 11.11 -13.35
C GLU A 72 -26.51 9.93 -13.37
N LEU A 73 -26.59 9.09 -14.40
CA LEU A 73 -25.53 8.13 -14.77
C LEU A 73 -25.04 7.21 -13.63
N CYS A 74 -25.94 6.78 -12.74
CA CYS A 74 -25.65 5.85 -11.63
C CYS A 74 -24.63 6.38 -10.59
N GLY A 75 -24.51 7.70 -10.44
CA GLY A 75 -23.59 8.28 -9.47
C GLY A 75 -23.79 9.77 -9.23
N ILE A 76 -22.81 10.38 -8.58
CA ILE A 76 -22.70 11.82 -8.42
C ILE A 76 -21.32 12.28 -8.90
N THR A 77 -21.16 13.59 -9.11
CA THR A 77 -19.88 14.21 -9.39
C THR A 77 -19.43 15.05 -8.20
N ILE A 78 -18.18 14.84 -7.76
CA ILE A 78 -17.51 15.75 -6.84
C ILE A 78 -16.71 16.76 -7.66
N GLN A 79 -17.03 18.04 -7.53
CA GLN A 79 -16.44 19.11 -8.35
C GLN A 79 -14.92 19.17 -8.17
N SER A 80 -14.43 19.07 -6.94
CA SER A 80 -12.98 18.97 -6.71
C SER A 80 -12.60 18.31 -5.40
N VAL A 81 -11.43 17.67 -5.41
CA VAL A 81 -10.77 17.12 -4.24
C VAL A 81 -9.29 17.47 -4.28
N ASN A 82 -8.76 18.03 -3.22
CA ASN A 82 -7.31 18.17 -3.01
C ASN A 82 -6.93 17.39 -1.76
N THR A 83 -5.97 16.48 -1.86
CA THR A 83 -5.48 15.64 -0.76
C THR A 83 -3.99 15.39 -0.88
N ASN A 84 -3.32 15.23 0.26
CA ASN A 84 -1.91 14.82 0.34
C ASN A 84 -1.74 13.34 0.75
N GLU A 85 -2.85 12.62 0.95
CA GLU A 85 -2.90 11.23 1.41
C GLU A 85 -3.76 10.39 0.45
N ASP A 86 -3.51 9.08 0.43
CA ASP A 86 -4.42 8.13 -0.20
C ASP A 86 -5.70 8.03 0.64
N LEU A 87 -6.84 8.27 -0.01
CA LEU A 87 -8.14 8.34 0.62
C LEU A 87 -9.18 7.46 -0.08
N TRP A 88 -10.12 6.97 0.71
CA TRP A 88 -11.44 6.59 0.26
C TRP A 88 -12.41 7.73 0.53
N LEU A 89 -13.17 8.14 -0.46
CA LEU A 89 -14.40 8.88 -0.24
C LEU A 89 -15.56 7.87 -0.25
N VAL A 90 -16.35 7.87 0.81
CA VAL A 90 -17.38 6.86 1.05
C VAL A 90 -18.74 7.55 1.20
N ALA A 91 -19.73 7.08 0.45
CA ALA A 91 -21.07 7.62 0.44
C ALA A 91 -21.99 6.79 1.37
N TYR A 92 -22.76 7.50 2.19
CA TYR A 92 -23.80 6.95 3.06
C TYR A 92 -25.13 7.65 2.81
N ASP A 93 -26.23 6.90 2.83
CA ASP A 93 -27.57 7.50 2.84
C ASP A 93 -27.86 8.21 4.18
N ASP A 94 -28.93 9.01 4.24
CA ASP A 94 -29.35 9.66 5.47
C ASP A 94 -30.17 8.71 6.34
N ASP A 95 -29.73 8.53 7.59
CA ASP A 95 -30.47 7.86 8.65
C ASP A 95 -30.76 8.86 9.77
N GLY A 96 -31.84 9.63 9.61
CA GLY A 96 -32.31 10.55 10.64
C GLY A 96 -31.33 11.69 10.92
N GLY A 97 -30.71 12.25 9.87
CA GLY A 97 -29.73 13.34 10.01
C GLY A 97 -28.30 12.88 10.31
N LYS A 98 -27.99 11.60 10.11
CA LYS A 98 -26.66 11.01 10.30
C LYS A 98 -26.30 10.10 9.12
N PRO A 99 -25.00 9.82 8.88
CA PRO A 99 -24.59 8.77 7.95
C PRO A 99 -25.23 7.42 8.33
N GLY A 100 -25.94 6.83 7.38
CA GLY A 100 -26.64 5.56 7.51
C GLY A 100 -25.92 4.41 6.81
N ARG A 101 -26.60 3.79 5.85
CA ARG A 101 -26.12 2.66 5.05
C ARG A 101 -25.08 3.13 4.04
N TYR A 102 -24.02 2.34 3.87
CA TYR A 102 -23.04 2.48 2.80
C TYR A 102 -23.70 2.30 1.42
N ILE A 103 -23.47 3.22 0.49
CA ILE A 103 -24.08 3.19 -0.85
C ILE A 103 -23.08 3.42 -2.01
N GLY A 104 -21.81 3.69 -1.73
CA GLY A 104 -20.80 3.86 -2.78
C GLY A 104 -19.45 4.30 -2.25
N GLN A 105 -18.41 4.22 -3.10
CA GLN A 105 -17.09 4.74 -2.76
C GLN A 105 -16.25 5.07 -4.01
N VAL A 106 -15.19 5.87 -3.80
CA VAL A 106 -14.12 6.08 -4.78
C VAL A 106 -12.79 6.25 -4.07
N ARG A 107 -11.72 5.67 -4.63
CA ARG A 107 -10.36 5.87 -4.12
C ARG A 107 -9.70 7.04 -4.84
N LEU A 108 -8.97 7.85 -4.09
CA LEU A 108 -8.16 8.95 -4.61
C LEU A 108 -6.76 8.85 -4.03
N SER A 109 -5.76 8.93 -4.90
CA SER A 109 -4.37 9.11 -4.47
C SER A 109 -4.05 10.60 -4.22
N PRO A 110 -2.91 10.91 -3.56
CA PRO A 110 -2.47 12.29 -3.35
C PRO A 110 -2.49 13.11 -4.63
N GLY A 111 -3.05 14.32 -4.57
CA GLY A 111 -3.13 15.21 -5.72
C GLY A 111 -4.36 16.13 -5.72
N SER A 112 -4.56 16.78 -6.86
CA SER A 112 -5.75 17.59 -7.16
C SER A 112 -6.58 16.88 -8.22
N TRP A 113 -7.84 16.65 -7.90
CA TRP A 113 -8.82 15.98 -8.73
C TRP A 113 -9.97 16.94 -9.03
N SER A 114 -10.49 16.89 -10.25
CA SER A 114 -11.67 17.65 -10.69
C SER A 114 -12.66 16.70 -11.35
N ASP A 115 -13.96 17.03 -11.27
CA ASP A 115 -15.04 16.28 -11.90
C ASP A 115 -14.96 14.77 -11.59
N VAL A 116 -14.72 14.45 -10.31
CA VAL A 116 -14.54 13.07 -9.87
C VAL A 116 -15.87 12.35 -9.97
N ALA A 117 -15.93 11.36 -10.86
CA ALA A 117 -17.04 10.43 -10.92
C ALA A 117 -17.07 9.60 -9.64
N PHE A 118 -18.18 9.70 -8.90
CA PHE A 118 -18.41 8.96 -7.68
C PHE A 118 -19.55 7.97 -7.90
N PRO A 119 -19.25 6.68 -8.07
CA PRO A 119 -20.27 5.68 -8.31
C PRO A 119 -21.08 5.40 -7.04
N LEU A 120 -22.40 5.30 -7.19
CA LEU A 120 -23.30 4.78 -6.17
C LEU A 120 -23.73 3.37 -6.61
N TYR A 121 -23.42 2.37 -5.80
CA TYR A 121 -23.63 0.95 -6.13
C TYR A 121 -25.00 0.44 -5.69
N GLU A 122 -25.61 1.13 -4.74
CA GLU A 122 -26.87 0.76 -4.13
C GLU A 122 -27.89 1.86 -4.38
N ASP A 123 -29.16 1.47 -4.49
CA ASP A 123 -30.25 2.44 -4.47
C ASP A 123 -30.29 3.17 -3.12
N PHE A 124 -30.50 4.48 -3.19
CA PHE A 124 -30.69 5.32 -2.02
C PHE A 124 -32.12 5.86 -1.98
N VAL A 125 -32.64 5.92 -0.76
CA VAL A 125 -34.04 6.30 -0.48
C VAL A 125 -34.19 7.76 -0.10
N THR A 126 -33.10 8.42 0.29
CA THR A 126 -33.07 9.82 0.73
C THR A 126 -32.36 10.69 -0.29
N ASP A 127 -32.85 11.91 -0.49
CA ASP A 127 -32.17 12.86 -1.39
C ASP A 127 -30.87 13.40 -0.77
N LYS A 128 -30.66 13.25 0.54
CA LYS A 128 -29.42 13.64 1.22
C LYS A 128 -28.44 12.48 1.31
N ILE A 129 -27.18 12.73 0.94
CA ILE A 129 -26.06 11.78 1.01
C ILE A 129 -24.92 12.41 1.83
N TYR A 130 -24.28 11.60 2.68
CA TYR A 130 -23.05 11.95 3.39
C TYR A 130 -21.84 11.35 2.67
N ILE A 131 -20.83 12.16 2.41
CA ILE A 131 -19.55 11.74 1.83
C ILE A 131 -18.49 11.90 2.91
N ALA A 132 -18.06 10.79 3.51
CA ALA A 132 -17.01 10.77 4.51
C ALA A 132 -15.66 10.41 3.86
N ALA A 133 -14.60 11.11 4.26
CA ALA A 133 -13.25 10.70 3.90
C ALA A 133 -12.72 9.67 4.90
N HIS A 134 -12.13 8.60 4.39
CA HIS A 134 -11.39 7.58 5.14
C HIS A 134 -9.96 7.55 4.61
N LYS A 135 -8.99 7.29 5.48
CA LYS A 135 -7.61 7.02 5.05
C LYS A 135 -7.55 5.62 4.45
N ASP A 136 -6.85 5.43 3.34
CA ASP A 136 -6.52 4.11 2.79
C ASP A 136 -5.28 3.58 3.51
N LEU A 137 -5.50 2.80 4.56
CA LEU A 137 -4.47 2.20 5.42
C LEU A 137 -4.54 0.68 5.32
N GLY A 138 -3.44 -0.02 5.61
CA GLY A 138 -3.42 -1.47 5.47
C GLY A 138 -3.07 -1.88 4.03
N GLU A 139 -3.98 -2.57 3.34
CA GLU A 139 -3.76 -2.96 1.95
C GLU A 139 -4.18 -1.84 1.00
N SER A 140 -3.19 -1.08 0.52
CA SER A 140 -3.39 0.01 -0.44
C SER A 140 -4.33 -0.39 -1.59
N GLY A 141 -5.46 0.30 -1.70
CA GLY A 141 -6.43 0.05 -2.77
C GLY A 141 -7.53 -0.94 -2.42
N THR A 142 -7.56 -1.46 -1.20
CA THR A 142 -8.65 -2.27 -0.66
C THR A 142 -9.38 -1.45 0.39
N PHE A 143 -10.72 -1.36 0.31
CA PHE A 143 -11.48 -0.67 1.36
C PHE A 143 -11.74 -1.61 2.54
N GLU A 144 -11.19 -1.27 3.70
CA GLU A 144 -11.08 -2.12 4.88
C GLU A 144 -11.81 -1.52 6.09
N PHE A 145 -13.14 -1.36 5.98
CA PHE A 145 -13.99 -0.79 7.03
C PHE A 145 -15.17 -1.70 7.45
N PRO A 146 -15.40 -1.92 8.77
CA PRO A 146 -14.57 -1.48 9.88
C PRO A 146 -13.21 -2.20 9.90
N GLY A 147 -12.14 -1.49 10.22
CA GLY A 147 -10.79 -2.04 10.13
C GLY A 147 -9.72 -0.96 10.01
N ALA A 148 -8.78 -1.17 9.09
CA ALA A 148 -7.64 -0.29 8.87
C ALA A 148 -8.09 1.11 8.37
N ASP A 149 -9.10 1.16 7.52
CA ASP A 149 -9.56 2.40 6.88
C ASP A 149 -10.46 3.23 7.80
N VAL A 150 -9.83 3.93 8.73
CA VAL A 150 -10.52 4.79 9.68
C VAL A 150 -10.98 6.08 9.02
N ALA A 151 -12.10 6.61 9.52
CA ALA A 151 -12.58 7.93 9.11
C ALA A 151 -11.52 9.00 9.40
N LEU A 152 -11.24 9.82 8.40
CA LEU A 152 -10.29 10.93 8.51
C LEU A 152 -10.87 11.99 9.44
N THR A 153 -10.07 12.41 10.44
CA THR A 153 -10.45 13.47 11.37
C THR A 153 -9.49 14.65 11.32
N VAL A 154 -10.03 15.86 11.49
CA VAL A 154 -9.29 17.12 11.63
C VAL A 154 -9.76 17.76 12.92
N ASP A 155 -8.84 18.02 13.85
CA ASP A 155 -9.16 18.51 15.19
C ASP A 155 -10.22 17.66 15.92
N GLY A 156 -10.21 16.35 15.69
CA GLY A 156 -11.16 15.39 16.27
C GLY A 156 -12.54 15.35 15.60
N VAL A 157 -12.74 16.08 14.50
CA VAL A 157 -13.99 16.09 13.72
C VAL A 157 -13.80 15.31 12.43
N VAL A 158 -14.71 14.38 12.13
CA VAL A 158 -14.69 13.62 10.87
C VAL A 158 -14.86 14.56 9.68
N VAL A 159 -14.01 14.39 8.66
CA VAL A 159 -14.15 15.10 7.39
C VAL A 159 -15.32 14.48 6.63
N VAL A 160 -16.45 15.19 6.65
CA VAL A 160 -17.68 14.79 5.98
C VAL A 160 -18.27 15.96 5.19
N LYS A 161 -18.81 15.66 4.03
CA LYS A 161 -19.62 16.57 3.22
C LYS A 161 -21.02 16.02 3.05
N THR A 162 -21.97 16.90 2.77
CA THR A 162 -23.33 16.53 2.43
C THR A 162 -23.68 17.06 1.06
N VAL A 163 -24.45 16.27 0.32
CA VAL A 163 -25.00 16.66 -0.98
C VAL A 163 -26.47 16.29 -1.01
N HIS A 164 -27.30 17.15 -1.58
CA HIS A 164 -28.67 16.81 -1.97
C HIS A 164 -28.71 16.44 -3.44
N VAL A 165 -29.30 15.28 -3.72
CA VAL A 165 -29.45 14.72 -5.04
C VAL A 165 -30.93 14.70 -5.41
N THR A 166 -31.29 15.39 -6.48
CA THR A 166 -32.68 15.45 -6.96
C THR A 166 -32.88 14.40 -8.06
N LYS A 167 -33.92 13.57 -7.93
CA LYS A 167 -34.30 12.56 -8.93
C LYS A 167 -35.16 13.12 -10.06
#